data_AF-Q21Q15-F1
#
_entry.id   AF-Q21Q15-F1
#
_cell.length_a   1.000
_cell.length_b   1.000
_cell.length_c   1.000
_cell.angle_alpha   90.00
_cell.angle_beta   90.00
_cell.angle_gamma   90.00
#
_symmetry.space_group_name_H-M   'P 1'
#
loop_
_entity.id
_entity.type
_entity.pdbx_description
1 polymer ?
#
loop_
_entity_poly.entity_id
_entity_poly.type
_entity_poly.pdbx_seq_one_letter_code
_entity_poly.pdbx_strand_id
1 'polypeptide(L)'
;MLPNTFGCNSFARRMRALIRGVSSDQIEFSTVNLGCAGAEIALFMVKATSMHRGHEIGRIVSETSPITETCYVHDVVIHDKRYARIGLAEELIKRAFGFKEAKAIAPVNIVREAMGFWVSLANKDSFPIRLGLIPLEIDCQKRFLKS
;
A
#
# COMPACT_ATOMS: atom_id res chain seq x y z
N MET A 1 -14.21 -34.91 -10.79
CA MET A 1 -13.45 -34.51 -9.59
C MET A 1 -12.97 -33.08 -9.82
N LEU A 2 -13.53 -32.11 -9.10
CA LEU A 2 -13.09 -30.70 -9.14
C LEU A 2 -12.29 -30.41 -7.87
N PRO A 3 -11.21 -29.62 -7.93
CA PRO A 3 -10.39 -29.35 -6.76
C PRO A 3 -11.13 -28.46 -5.78
N ASN A 4 -11.06 -28.91 -4.53
CA ASN A 4 -11.56 -28.29 -3.33
C ASN A 4 -10.92 -26.89 -3.13
N THR A 5 -11.70 -25.84 -3.25
CA THR A 5 -11.34 -24.45 -2.90
C THR A 5 -11.33 -24.27 -1.38
N PHE A 6 -10.36 -24.87 -0.69
CA PHE A 6 -10.04 -24.51 0.69
C PHE A 6 -9.23 -23.22 0.71
N GLY A 7 -9.72 -22.19 1.43
CA GLY A 7 -8.82 -21.19 2.02
C GLY A 7 -9.30 -19.75 2.12
N CYS A 8 -9.97 -19.19 1.11
CA CYS A 8 -10.22 -17.72 1.10
C CYS A 8 -11.34 -17.24 2.01
N ASN A 9 -12.25 -18.13 2.45
CA ASN A 9 -13.43 -17.73 3.21
C ASN A 9 -13.20 -17.58 4.73
N SER A 10 -12.13 -18.15 5.30
CA SER A 10 -11.87 -18.09 6.74
C SER A 10 -11.16 -16.79 7.15
N PHE A 11 -10.27 -16.27 6.30
CA PHE A 11 -9.56 -15.01 6.53
C PHE A 11 -10.47 -13.80 6.40
N ALA A 12 -11.31 -13.74 5.36
CA ALA A 12 -12.34 -12.72 5.20
C ALA A 12 -13.35 -12.71 6.37
N ARG A 13 -13.62 -13.88 6.97
CA ARG A 13 -14.47 -13.99 8.17
C ARG A 13 -13.77 -13.53 9.44
N ARG A 14 -12.47 -13.79 9.60
CA ARG A 14 -11.67 -13.29 10.74
C ARG A 14 -11.51 -11.78 10.71
N MET A 15 -11.33 -11.17 9.53
CA MET A 15 -11.36 -9.70 9.38
C MET A 15 -12.73 -9.14 9.76
N ARG A 16 -13.84 -9.74 9.29
CA ARG A 16 -15.19 -9.32 9.72
C ARG A 16 -15.43 -9.46 11.22
N ALA A 17 -14.80 -10.43 11.89
CA ALA A 17 -15.00 -10.67 13.32
C ALA A 17 -14.19 -9.70 14.21
N LEU A 18 -12.98 -9.31 13.81
CA LEU A 18 -12.20 -8.26 14.49
C LEU A 18 -12.79 -6.85 14.28
N ILE A 19 -13.55 -6.64 13.20
CA ILE A 19 -14.30 -5.40 12.92
C ILE A 19 -15.57 -5.26 13.77
N ARG A 20 -16.09 -6.33 14.41
CA ARG A 20 -17.33 -6.26 15.20
C ARG A 20 -17.24 -5.44 16.50
N GLY A 21 -16.03 -5.00 16.91
CA GLY A 21 -15.85 -4.05 18.01
C GLY A 21 -15.65 -2.59 17.57
N VAL A 22 -15.50 -2.32 16.26
CA VAL A 22 -15.35 -0.96 15.70
C VAL A 22 -16.55 -0.72 14.77
N SER A 23 -17.64 -0.29 15.38
CA SER A 23 -18.86 0.13 14.69
C SER A 23 -18.56 1.18 13.60
N SER A 24 -19.00 0.88 12.37
CA SER A 24 -19.57 1.82 11.38
C SER A 24 -18.72 2.92 10.74
N ASP A 25 -17.40 2.95 10.85
CA ASP A 25 -16.62 3.82 9.96
C ASP A 25 -16.51 3.17 8.57
N GLN A 26 -17.41 3.54 7.66
CA GLN A 26 -17.20 3.30 6.24
C GLN A 26 -15.97 4.10 5.80
N ILE A 27 -14.99 3.41 5.21
CA ILE A 27 -13.77 4.03 4.71
C ILE A 27 -13.89 4.11 3.19
N GLU A 28 -13.85 5.33 2.66
CA GLU A 28 -13.74 5.57 1.23
C GLU A 28 -12.27 5.69 0.84
N PHE A 29 -11.93 5.15 -0.34
CA PHE A 29 -10.60 5.26 -0.90
C PHE A 29 -10.66 5.98 -2.23
N SER A 30 -9.78 6.95 -2.42
CA SER A 30 -9.62 7.66 -3.67
C SER A 30 -8.16 7.65 -4.11
N THR A 31 -7.94 7.63 -5.43
CA THR A 31 -6.61 7.69 -6.03
C THR A 31 -6.44 9.04 -6.71
N VAL A 32 -5.36 9.74 -6.37
CA VAL A 32 -4.99 11.03 -6.94
C VAL A 32 -3.68 10.86 -7.69
N ASN A 33 -3.67 11.21 -8.99
CA ASN A 33 -2.44 11.26 -9.76
C ASN A 33 -1.68 12.55 -9.39
N LEU A 34 -0.44 12.41 -8.93
CA LEU A 34 0.40 13.52 -8.49
C LEU A 34 1.34 14.01 -9.60
N GLY A 35 1.47 13.25 -10.69
CA GLY A 35 2.29 13.62 -11.84
C GLY A 35 2.96 12.42 -12.47
N CYS A 36 3.72 12.69 -13.53
CA CYS A 36 4.54 11.69 -14.21
C CYS A 36 5.98 12.22 -14.34
N ALA A 37 6.96 11.43 -13.89
CA ALA A 37 8.36 11.70 -14.21
C ALA A 37 8.70 11.01 -15.53
N GLY A 38 8.40 11.70 -16.63
CA GLY A 38 8.52 11.15 -17.99
C GLY A 38 7.27 10.38 -18.43
N ALA A 39 7.34 9.72 -19.59
CA ALA A 39 6.18 9.11 -20.23
C ALA A 39 5.64 7.86 -19.51
N GLU A 40 6.44 7.26 -18.61
CA GLU A 40 6.19 5.90 -18.14
C GLU A 40 5.99 5.78 -16.63
N ILE A 41 6.63 6.66 -15.84
CA ILE A 41 6.55 6.62 -14.38
C ILE A 41 5.33 7.42 -13.92
N ALA A 42 4.44 6.78 -13.14
CA ALA A 42 3.29 7.45 -12.56
C ALA A 42 3.46 7.62 -11.05
N LEU A 43 3.46 8.85 -10.58
CA LEU A 43 3.40 9.20 -9.17
C LEU A 43 1.94 9.41 -8.78
N PHE A 44 1.51 8.77 -7.70
CA PHE A 44 0.13 8.85 -7.25
C PHE A 44 0.03 8.69 -5.74
N MET A 45 -1.14 9.05 -5.23
CA MET A 45 -1.50 8.90 -3.83
C MET A 45 -2.81 8.13 -3.75
N VAL A 46 -2.88 7.14 -2.86
CA VAL A 46 -4.16 6.57 -2.44
C VAL A 46 -4.49 7.15 -1.07
N LYS A 47 -5.64 7.80 -0.97
CA LYS A 47 -6.15 8.38 0.28
C LYS A 47 -7.25 7.50 0.84
N ALA A 48 -7.29 7.37 2.16
CA ALA A 48 -8.40 6.81 2.91
C ALA A 48 -9.10 7.93 3.69
N THR A 49 -10.41 8.06 3.51
CA THR A 49 -11.26 9.06 4.15
C THR A 49 -12.32 8.36 4.99
N SER A 50 -12.52 8.82 6.22
CA SER A 50 -13.68 8.37 7.02
C SER A 50 -14.94 9.02 6.45
N MET A 51 -15.90 8.22 5.99
CA MET A 51 -17.19 8.72 5.50
C MET A 51 -18.01 9.39 6.60
N HIS A 52 -17.86 8.93 7.83
CA HIS A 52 -18.57 9.49 8.97
C HIS A 52 -18.03 10.88 9.37
N ARG A 53 -16.70 11.05 9.28
CA ARG A 53 -16.03 12.26 9.76
C ARG A 53 -15.59 13.23 8.66
N GLY A 54 -15.65 12.82 7.41
CA GLY A 54 -15.30 13.63 6.24
C GLY A 54 -13.82 14.03 6.13
N HIS A 55 -12.90 13.41 6.88
CA HIS A 55 -11.48 13.73 6.84
C HIS A 55 -10.59 12.53 6.51
N GLU A 56 -9.39 12.84 6.01
CA GLU A 56 -8.34 11.87 5.71
C GLU A 56 -7.88 11.17 7.00
N ILE A 57 -7.95 9.84 7.00
CA ILE A 57 -7.51 8.99 8.12
C ILE A 57 -6.20 8.26 7.83
N GLY A 58 -5.81 8.22 6.56
CA GLY A 58 -4.50 7.75 6.14
C GLY A 58 -4.29 7.93 4.64
N ARG A 59 -3.04 7.77 4.22
CA ARG A 59 -2.65 7.85 2.82
C ARG A 59 -1.38 7.04 2.56
N ILE A 60 -1.20 6.67 1.32
CA ILE A 60 0.05 6.12 0.79
C ILE A 60 0.46 6.93 -0.44
N VAL A 61 1.74 7.29 -0.51
CA VAL A 61 2.35 7.92 -1.68
C VAL A 61 3.20 6.89 -2.37
N SER A 62 2.92 6.67 -3.64
CA SER A 62 3.53 5.61 -4.42
C SER A 62 3.88 6.05 -5.83
N GLU A 63 4.85 5.35 -6.39
CA GLU A 63 5.28 5.50 -7.75
C GLU A 63 5.29 4.12 -8.43
N THR A 64 4.77 4.03 -9.64
CA THR A 64 4.88 2.81 -10.44
C THR A 64 5.80 3.04 -11.62
N SER A 65 6.70 2.08 -11.84
CA SER A 65 7.57 2.02 -13.00
C SER A 65 7.23 0.78 -13.83
N PRO A 66 6.81 0.93 -15.10
CA PRO A 66 6.52 -0.22 -15.96
C PRO A 66 7.79 -0.98 -16.33
N ILE A 67 8.95 -0.31 -16.36
CA ILE A 67 10.25 -0.95 -16.67
C ILE A 67 10.60 -2.03 -15.63
N THR A 68 10.33 -1.75 -14.36
CA THR A 68 10.66 -2.65 -13.25
C THR A 68 9.44 -3.39 -12.70
N GLU A 69 8.25 -3.11 -13.24
CA GLU A 69 6.96 -3.64 -12.80
C GLU A 69 6.78 -3.53 -11.27
N THR A 70 7.32 -2.47 -10.67
CA THR A 70 7.42 -2.30 -9.23
C THR A 70 6.64 -1.07 -8.78
N CYS A 71 5.90 -1.23 -7.68
CA CYS A 71 5.27 -0.14 -6.94
C CYS A 71 6.20 0.29 -5.81
N TYR A 72 6.84 1.44 -5.99
CA TYR A 72 7.68 2.08 -5.00
C TYR A 72 6.80 2.80 -3.98
N VAL A 73 7.01 2.51 -2.70
CA VAL A 73 6.28 3.14 -1.61
C VAL A 73 7.18 4.18 -0.96
N HIS A 74 6.83 5.45 -1.18
CA HIS A 74 7.58 6.61 -0.68
C HIS A 74 7.22 6.94 0.75
N ASP A 75 5.92 6.93 1.05
CA ASP A 75 5.40 7.31 2.36
C ASP A 75 4.08 6.58 2.66
N VAL A 76 3.86 6.23 3.92
CA VAL A 76 2.60 5.66 4.43
C VAL A 76 2.28 6.35 5.73
N VAL A 77 1.18 7.11 5.76
CA VAL A 77 0.76 7.87 6.93
C VAL A 77 -0.61 7.38 7.39
N ILE A 78 -0.73 7.08 8.67
CA ILE A 78 -2.00 6.77 9.32
C ILE A 78 -2.20 7.82 10.42
N HIS A 79 -3.15 8.73 10.20
CA HIS A 79 -3.36 9.88 11.09
C HIS A 79 -3.99 9.48 12.42
N ASP A 80 -4.80 8.42 12.42
CA ASP A 80 -5.49 7.95 13.62
C ASP A 80 -5.10 6.50 13.98
N LYS A 81 -4.51 6.35 15.17
CA LYS A 81 -3.99 5.09 15.72
C LYS A 81 -5.03 3.98 15.80
N ARG A 82 -6.33 4.31 15.84
CA ARG A 82 -7.41 3.32 15.84
C ARG A 82 -7.43 2.53 14.53
N TYR A 83 -7.17 3.19 13.40
CA TYR A 83 -7.12 2.53 12.09
C TYR A 83 -5.79 1.78 11.85
N ALA A 84 -4.72 2.14 12.56
CA ALA A 84 -3.47 1.38 12.51
C ALA A 84 -3.67 -0.07 13.00
N ARG A 85 -4.53 -0.27 14.01
CA ARG A 85 -4.79 -1.59 14.60
C ARG A 85 -5.70 -2.48 13.76
N ILE A 86 -6.40 -1.94 12.77
CA ILE A 86 -7.32 -2.71 11.91
C ILE A 86 -6.71 -3.03 10.52
N GLY A 87 -5.44 -2.71 10.30
CA GLY A 87 -4.75 -3.01 9.05
C GLY A 87 -4.99 -2.00 7.93
N LEU A 88 -5.33 -0.74 8.23
CA LEU A 88 -5.53 0.28 7.18
C LEU A 88 -4.29 0.48 6.29
N ALA A 89 -3.09 0.44 6.88
CA ALA A 89 -1.85 0.56 6.11
C ALA A 89 -1.68 -0.57 5.08
N GLU A 90 -2.05 -1.80 5.45
CA GLU A 90 -2.01 -2.96 4.55
C GLU A 90 -3.03 -2.82 3.41
N GLU A 91 -4.24 -2.32 3.70
CA GLU A 91 -5.25 -2.07 2.67
C GLU A 91 -4.84 -0.94 1.70
N LEU A 92 -4.21 0.12 2.20
CA LEU A 92 -3.63 1.17 1.37
C LEU A 92 -2.55 0.62 0.43
N ILE A 93 -1.64 -0.20 0.95
CA ILE A 93 -0.60 -0.86 0.15
C ILE A 93 -1.21 -1.77 -0.92
N LYS A 94 -2.22 -2.57 -0.55
CA LYS A 94 -2.92 -3.44 -1.50
C LYS A 94 -3.52 -2.66 -2.66
N ARG A 95 -4.13 -1.51 -2.38
CA ARG A 95 -4.70 -0.63 -3.41
C ARG A 95 -3.63 0.02 -4.27
N ALA A 96 -2.52 0.46 -3.67
CA ALA A 96 -1.40 0.99 -4.42
C ALA A 96 -0.73 -0.07 -5.32
N PHE A 97 -0.63 -1.32 -4.85
CA PHE A 97 -0.12 -2.44 -5.62
C PHE A 97 -1.00 -2.79 -6.82
N GLY A 98 -2.33 -2.76 -6.64
CA GLY A 98 -3.28 -2.97 -7.74
C GLY A 98 -3.30 -1.84 -8.78
N PHE A 99 -2.67 -0.70 -8.51
CA PHE A 99 -2.61 0.40 -9.44
C PHE A 99 -1.55 0.13 -10.53
N LYS A 100 -1.99 0.04 -11.79
CA LYS A 100 -1.15 -0.27 -12.97
C LYS A 100 -0.43 -1.64 -12.92
N GLU A 101 -1.04 -2.64 -12.29
CA GLU A 101 -0.60 -4.05 -12.35
C GLU A 101 0.86 -4.29 -11.93
N ALA A 102 1.29 -3.66 -10.84
CA ALA A 102 2.62 -3.93 -10.29
C ALA A 102 2.76 -5.42 -9.92
N LYS A 103 3.98 -5.96 -10.08
CA LYS A 103 4.33 -7.33 -9.69
C LYS A 103 5.08 -7.41 -8.37
N ALA A 104 5.71 -6.30 -7.96
CA ALA A 104 6.38 -6.20 -6.67
C ALA A 104 6.15 -4.86 -5.98
N ILE A 105 6.41 -4.83 -4.67
CA ILE A 105 6.40 -3.64 -3.82
C ILE A 105 7.80 -3.38 -3.30
N ALA A 106 8.27 -2.14 -3.39
CA ALA A 106 9.56 -1.72 -2.86
C ALA A 106 9.40 -0.50 -1.96
N PRO A 107 9.53 -0.62 -0.63
CA PRO A 107 9.61 0.56 0.22
C PRO A 107 10.90 1.34 -0.04
N VAL A 108 10.78 2.63 -0.36
CA VAL A 108 11.90 3.50 -0.72
C VAL A 108 12.60 4.03 0.53
N ASN A 109 11.82 4.37 1.56
CA ASN A 109 12.35 4.86 2.83
C ASN A 109 11.75 4.07 3.99
N ILE A 110 12.57 3.19 4.59
CA ILE A 110 12.17 2.42 5.77
C ILE A 110 12.74 3.11 7.01
N VAL A 111 11.88 3.85 7.71
CA VAL A 111 12.20 4.33 9.07
C VAL A 111 12.18 3.15 10.05
N ARG A 112 12.98 3.24 11.12
CA ARG A 112 13.17 2.16 12.09
C ARG A 112 11.85 1.66 12.68
N GLU A 113 10.94 2.58 12.95
CA GLU A 113 9.62 2.34 13.53
C GLU A 113 8.71 1.53 12.59
N ALA A 114 8.94 1.61 11.29
CA ALA A 114 8.16 0.91 10.27
C ALA A 114 8.74 -0.48 9.90
N MET A 115 9.96 -0.82 10.34
CA MET A 115 10.60 -2.09 9.97
C MET A 115 9.75 -3.31 10.36
N GLY A 116 9.20 -3.33 11.57
CA GLY A 116 8.37 -4.45 12.04
C GLY A 116 7.11 -4.63 11.19
N PHE A 117 6.55 -3.54 10.68
CA PHE A 117 5.41 -3.58 9.77
C PHE A 117 5.79 -4.20 8.41
N TRP A 118 6.89 -3.75 7.80
CA TRP A 118 7.34 -4.29 6.51
C TRP A 118 7.75 -5.77 6.58
N VAL A 119 8.42 -6.18 7.66
CA VAL A 119 8.76 -7.59 7.91
C VAL A 119 7.48 -8.43 8.07
N SER A 120 6.50 -7.93 8.84
CA SER A 120 5.21 -8.61 9.00
C SER A 120 4.48 -8.75 7.67
N LEU A 121 4.49 -7.72 6.82
CA LEU A 121 3.85 -7.76 5.50
C LEU A 121 4.56 -8.74 4.55
N ALA A 122 5.89 -8.79 4.57
CA ALA A 122 6.68 -9.73 3.77
C ALA A 122 6.38 -11.19 4.15
N ASN A 123 6.23 -11.47 5.44
CA ASN A 123 5.94 -12.82 5.94
C ASN A 123 4.51 -13.31 5.66
N LYS A 124 3.60 -12.43 5.24
CA LYS A 124 2.21 -12.80 4.93
C LYS A 124 2.03 -13.34 3.51
N ASP A 125 3.07 -13.32 2.67
CA ASP A 125 3.04 -13.69 1.25
C ASP A 125 1.89 -13.02 0.47
N SER A 126 1.42 -11.86 0.94
CA SER A 126 0.27 -11.17 0.34
C SER A 126 0.68 -10.41 -0.93
N PHE A 127 1.93 -9.93 -0.98
CA PHE A 127 2.52 -9.27 -2.14
C PHE A 127 4.03 -9.57 -2.16
N PRO A 128 4.67 -9.70 -3.34
CA PRO A 128 6.12 -9.81 -3.42
C PRO A 128 6.78 -8.49 -2.96
N ILE A 129 7.49 -8.51 -1.84
CA ILE A 129 8.21 -7.34 -1.32
C ILE A 129 9.70 -7.47 -1.67
N ARG A 130 10.24 -6.45 -2.34
CA ARG A 130 11.68 -6.29 -2.58
C ARG A 130 12.25 -5.28 -1.60
N LEU A 131 13.30 -5.68 -0.88
CA LEU A 131 14.07 -4.78 -0.03
C LEU A 131 15.30 -4.31 -0.80
N GLY A 132 15.39 -3.00 -1.03
CA GLY A 132 16.48 -2.38 -1.78
C GLY A 132 16.12 -2.01 -3.21
N LEU A 133 16.79 -0.97 -3.70
CA LEU A 133 16.66 -0.46 -5.06
C LEU A 133 17.84 -0.94 -5.91
N ILE A 134 17.60 -1.33 -7.16
CA ILE A 134 18.71 -1.56 -8.11
C ILE A 134 19.27 -0.22 -8.61
N PRO A 135 20.51 -0.16 -9.12
CA PRO A 135 21.13 1.11 -9.54
C PRO A 135 20.30 1.96 -10.51
N LEU A 136 19.60 1.33 -11.45
CA LEU A 136 18.69 2.01 -12.38
C LEU A 136 17.55 2.74 -11.63
N GLU A 137 16.97 2.09 -10.62
CA GLU A 137 15.91 2.65 -9.78
C GLU A 137 16.45 3.80 -8.95
N ILE A 138 17.67 3.68 -8.41
CA ILE A 138 18.35 4.76 -7.68
C ILE A 138 18.52 6.00 -8.57
N ASP A 139 18.92 5.82 -9.83
CA ASP A 139 19.11 6.93 -10.76
C ASP A 139 17.79 7.59 -11.18
N CYS A 140 16.72 6.80 -11.35
CA CYS A 140 15.37 7.33 -11.52
C CYS A 140 14.94 8.17 -10.31
N GLN A 141 15.16 7.66 -9.10
CA GLN A 141 14.80 8.35 -7.85
C GLN A 141 15.61 9.63 -7.62
N LYS A 142 16.91 9.64 -7.94
CA LYS A 142 17.75 10.84 -7.85
C LYS A 142 17.30 11.98 -8.76
N ARG A 143 16.70 11.66 -9.93
CA ARG A 143 16.12 12.68 -10.81
C ARG A 143 14.87 13.30 -10.18
N PHE A 144 14.09 12.47 -9.49
CA PHE A 144 12.87 12.87 -8.79
C PHE A 144 13.14 13.80 -7.59
N LEU A 145 14.17 13.52 -6.79
CA LEU A 145 14.51 14.35 -5.62
C LEU A 145 15.11 15.72 -5.97
N LYS A 146 15.45 15.96 -7.25
CA LYS A 146 16.05 17.21 -7.73
C LYS A 146 15.06 18.16 -8.41
N SER A 147 13.85 17.69 -8.71
CA SER A 147 12.74 18.47 -9.30
C SER A 147 11.79 18.97 -8.23
#